data_AF-A0A5C7HIN0-F1
#
_entry.id   AF-A0A5C7HIN0-F1
#
_cell.length_a   1.000
_cell.length_b   1.000
_cell.length_c   1.000
_cell.angle_alpha   90.00
_cell.angle_beta   90.00
_cell.angle_gamma   90.00
#
_symmetry.space_group_name_H-M   'P 1'
#
loop_
_entity.id
_entity.type
_entity.pdbx_description
1 polymer ?
#
loop_
_entity_poly.entity_id
_entity_poly.type
_entity_poly.pdbx_seq_one_letter_code
_entity_poly.pdbx_strand_id
1 'polypeptide(L)'
;MLERLSARHQTRLETLKPDPSNSSTTSAFLSRFNNSKKSIATQIESSTDPSRLPDISTAISDLEKFVVENSYLLPSYEIRSSLKTIFDLKQSLENLTSQLIPKKKFSFKKKANLPKPRSRPESHNPTSFQYPKR
;
A
#
# COMPACT_ATOMS: atom_id res chain seq x y z
N MET A 1 5.96 36.97 44.51
CA MET A 1 5.58 35.56 44.25
C MET A 1 5.63 35.16 42.78
N LEU A 2 5.35 36.06 41.81
CA LEU A 2 5.43 35.78 40.36
C LEU A 2 6.82 35.35 39.87
N GLU A 3 7.89 35.89 40.45
CA GLU A 3 9.28 35.60 40.07
C GLU A 3 9.68 34.12 40.31
N ARG A 4 9.11 33.48 41.34
CA ARG A 4 9.33 32.05 41.61
C ARG A 4 8.65 31.14 40.58
N LEU A 5 7.54 31.60 39.98
CA LEU A 5 6.87 30.86 38.90
C LEU A 5 7.65 30.96 37.59
N SER A 6 8.22 32.13 37.27
CA SER A 6 8.98 32.32 36.03
C SER A 6 10.28 31.49 36.01
N ALA A 7 10.98 31.39 37.14
CA ALA A 7 12.20 30.58 37.26
C ALA A 7 11.96 29.08 36.96
N ARG A 8 10.78 28.55 37.33
CA ARG A 8 10.40 27.16 37.03
C ARG A 8 10.12 26.94 35.54
N HIS A 9 9.68 27.97 34.83
CA HIS A 9 9.45 27.91 33.39
C HIS A 9 10.76 28.01 32.60
N GLN A 10 11.69 28.86 33.05
CA GLN A 10 13.01 29.03 32.44
C GLN A 10 13.85 27.75 32.55
N THR A 11 13.87 27.11 33.72
CA THR A 11 14.58 25.84 33.93
C THR A 11 14.08 24.73 33.02
N ARG A 12 12.76 24.63 32.76
CA ARG A 12 12.19 23.66 31.80
C ARG A 12 12.65 23.93 30.37
N LEU A 13 12.73 25.19 29.96
CA LEU A 13 13.15 25.57 28.61
C LEU A 13 14.66 25.38 28.39
N GLU A 14 15.47 25.62 29.42
CA GLU A 14 16.93 25.37 29.37
C GLU A 14 17.24 23.87 29.22
N THR A 15 16.47 22.97 29.85
CA THR A 15 16.62 21.52 29.65
C THR A 15 16.14 21.01 28.28
N LEU A 16 15.38 21.82 27.55
CA LEU A 16 14.81 21.48 26.25
C LEU A 16 15.56 22.08 25.07
N LYS A 17 16.58 22.93 25.31
CA LYS A 17 17.36 23.53 24.22
C LYS A 17 18.10 22.43 23.47
N PRO A 18 17.74 22.16 22.20
CA PRO A 18 18.56 21.30 21.37
C PRO A 18 19.90 22.02 21.15
N ASP A 19 21.00 21.28 21.26
CA ASP A 19 22.33 21.76 20.94
C ASP A 19 22.30 22.43 19.55
N PRO A 20 22.80 23.67 19.36
CA PRO A 20 22.77 24.36 18.08
C PRO A 20 23.42 23.53 16.94
N SER A 21 24.37 22.65 17.28
CA SER A 21 24.93 21.67 16.33
C SER A 21 23.86 20.74 15.73
N ASN A 22 22.91 20.28 16.56
CA ASN A 22 21.82 19.38 16.15
C ASN A 22 20.76 20.10 15.30
N SER A 23 20.66 21.44 15.39
CA SER A 23 19.72 22.19 14.55
C SER A 23 20.15 22.22 13.08
N SER A 24 21.47 22.24 12.82
CA SER A 24 21.98 22.22 11.44
C SER A 24 21.78 20.85 10.80
N THR A 25 22.10 19.77 11.53
CA THR A 25 21.95 18.38 11.05
C THR A 25 20.49 18.01 10.77
N THR A 26 19.56 18.41 11.63
CA THR A 26 18.12 18.20 11.43
C THR A 26 17.62 18.91 10.18
N SER A 27 18.02 20.16 9.94
CA SER A 27 17.60 20.89 8.72
C SER A 27 18.10 20.23 7.43
N ALA A 28 19.34 19.74 7.42
CA ALA A 28 19.93 19.03 6.28
C ALA A 28 19.21 17.70 6.02
N PHE A 29 18.92 16.94 7.08
CA PHE A 29 18.10 15.74 7.01
C PHE A 29 16.72 16.02 6.42
N LEU A 30 16.01 17.03 6.95
CA LEU A 30 14.67 17.38 6.51
C LEU A 30 14.62 17.82 5.05
N SER A 31 15.63 18.56 4.58
CA SER A 31 15.74 18.94 3.17
C SER A 31 15.82 17.71 2.27
N ARG A 32 16.76 16.79 2.55
CA ARG A 32 16.92 15.55 1.78
C ARG A 32 15.67 14.67 1.85
N PHE A 33 15.11 14.50 3.05
CA PHE A 33 13.90 13.71 3.28
C PHE A 33 12.71 14.25 2.47
N ASN A 34 12.49 15.57 2.51
CA ASN A 34 11.38 16.19 1.77
C ASN A 34 11.57 16.12 0.25
N ASN A 35 12.81 16.21 -0.24
CA ASN A 35 13.09 16.05 -1.67
C ASN A 35 12.80 14.61 -2.13
N SER A 36 13.26 13.61 -1.39
CA SER A 36 12.94 12.19 -1.66
C SER A 36 11.44 11.93 -1.57
N LYS A 37 10.77 12.44 -0.55
CA LYS A 37 9.30 12.36 -0.40
C LYS A 37 8.58 12.91 -1.62
N LYS A 38 8.92 14.13 -2.07
CA LYS A 38 8.30 14.76 -3.24
C LYS A 38 8.55 13.93 -4.50
N SER A 39 9.78 13.47 -4.72
CA SER A 39 10.12 12.61 -5.85
C SER A 39 9.26 11.35 -5.88
N ILE A 40 9.16 10.63 -4.75
CA ILE A 40 8.33 9.42 -4.64
C ILE A 40 6.85 9.75 -4.88
N ALA A 41 6.32 10.81 -4.27
CA ALA A 41 4.94 11.22 -4.45
C ALA A 41 4.62 11.50 -5.94
N THR A 42 5.50 12.22 -6.64
CA THR A 42 5.33 12.46 -8.08
C THR A 42 5.42 11.19 -8.92
N GLN A 43 6.28 10.24 -8.54
CA GLN A 43 6.35 8.94 -9.22
C GLN A 43 5.07 8.13 -9.00
N ILE A 44 4.51 8.13 -7.79
CA ILE A 44 3.22 7.50 -7.52
C ILE A 44 2.12 8.14 -8.38
N GLU A 45 1.99 9.47 -8.39
CA GLU A 45 0.94 10.15 -9.14
C GLU A 45 1.05 9.97 -10.67
N SER A 46 2.27 9.90 -11.20
CA SER A 46 2.52 9.74 -12.64
C SER A 46 2.57 8.27 -13.11
N SER A 47 2.58 7.30 -12.19
CA SER A 47 2.75 5.90 -12.54
C SER A 47 1.46 5.29 -13.05
N THR A 48 1.37 5.12 -14.37
CA THR A 48 0.31 4.34 -15.04
C THR A 48 0.73 2.90 -15.32
N ASP A 49 2.02 2.59 -15.20
CA ASP A 49 2.58 1.31 -15.60
C ASP A 49 2.92 0.45 -14.36
N PRO A 50 2.40 -0.78 -14.26
CA PRO A 50 2.65 -1.65 -13.10
C PRO A 50 4.12 -2.08 -12.98
N SER A 51 4.91 -1.99 -14.07
CA SER A 51 6.33 -2.31 -14.06
C SER A 51 7.19 -1.36 -13.22
N ARG A 52 6.70 -0.13 -12.95
CA ARG A 52 7.42 0.88 -12.16
C ARG A 52 7.18 0.76 -10.65
N LEU A 53 6.21 -0.06 -10.23
CA LEU A 53 5.88 -0.28 -8.83
C LEU A 53 7.06 -0.79 -7.96
N PRO A 54 7.88 -1.74 -8.45
CA PRO A 54 9.05 -2.21 -7.69
C PRO A 54 10.08 -1.11 -7.45
N ASP A 55 10.28 -0.21 -8.42
CA ASP A 55 11.23 0.89 -8.30
C ASP A 55 10.78 1.89 -7.23
N ILE A 56 9.49 2.23 -7.23
CA ILE A 56 8.88 3.11 -6.20
C ILE A 56 8.97 2.45 -4.82
N SER A 57 8.70 1.15 -4.72
CA SER A 57 8.82 0.37 -3.48
C SER A 57 10.25 0.38 -2.93
N THR A 58 11.24 0.25 -3.82
CA THR A 58 12.67 0.34 -3.47
C THR A 58 13.02 1.73 -2.97
N ALA A 59 12.56 2.78 -3.65
CA ALA A 59 12.78 4.17 -3.23
C ALA A 59 12.17 4.50 -1.86
N ILE A 60 11.00 3.94 -1.52
CA ILE A 60 10.40 4.06 -0.19
C ILE A 60 11.26 3.32 0.87
N SER A 61 11.78 2.15 0.53
CA SER A 61 12.65 1.37 1.42
C SER A 61 13.97 2.09 1.69
N ASP A 62 14.56 2.72 0.68
CA ASP A 62 15.75 3.55 0.82
C ASP A 62 15.49 4.77 1.69
N LEU A 63 14.31 5.39 1.56
CA LEU A 63 13.89 6.50 2.42
C LEU A 63 13.76 6.06 3.89
N GLU A 64 13.21 4.87 4.14
CA GLU A 64 13.12 4.28 5.48
C GLU A 64 14.50 4.00 6.06
N LYS A 65 15.40 3.43 5.27
CA LYS A 65 16.80 3.22 5.66
C LYS A 65 17.48 4.54 6.02
N PHE A 66 17.26 5.60 5.22
CA PHE A 66 17.80 6.93 5.50
C PHE A 66 17.31 7.50 6.84
N VAL A 67 16.04 7.27 7.23
CA VAL A 67 15.53 7.66 8.54
C VAL A 67 16.22 6.88 9.67
N VAL A 68 16.39 5.57 9.51
CA VAL A 68 17.07 4.72 10.49
C VAL A 68 18.53 5.11 10.68
N GLU A 69 19.25 5.37 9.58
CA GLU A 69 20.65 5.81 9.62
C GLU A 69 20.82 7.16 10.34
N ASN A 70 19.81 8.03 10.33
CA ASN A 70 19.88 9.34 10.97
C ASN A 70 19.15 9.39 12.33
N SER A 71 18.51 8.31 12.77
CA SER A 71 17.58 8.36 13.91
C SER A 71 18.23 8.80 15.21
N TYR A 72 19.51 8.49 15.42
CA TYR A 72 20.25 8.87 16.62
C TYR A 72 20.59 10.38 16.67
N LEU A 73 20.53 11.07 15.53
CA LEU A 73 20.80 12.50 15.38
C LEU A 73 19.52 13.35 15.41
N LEU A 74 18.35 12.71 15.41
CA LEU A 74 17.07 13.39 15.24
C LEU A 74 16.29 13.46 16.56
N PRO A 75 15.62 14.59 16.84
CA PRO A 75 14.62 14.66 17.90
C PRO A 75 13.51 13.62 17.66
N SER A 76 12.93 13.07 18.74
CA SER A 76 11.91 12.02 18.65
C SER A 76 10.69 12.43 17.80
N TYR A 77 10.39 13.72 17.73
CA TYR A 77 9.31 14.23 16.87
C TYR A 77 9.61 14.01 15.38
N GLU A 78 10.82 14.32 14.93
CA GLU A 78 11.22 14.16 13.53
C GLU A 78 11.23 12.70 13.10
N ILE A 79 11.65 11.81 14.00
CA ILE A 79 11.60 10.35 13.78
C ILE A 79 10.14 9.90 13.59
N ARG A 80 9.24 10.27 14.51
CA ARG A 80 7.82 9.87 14.40
C ARG A 80 7.16 10.42 13.14
N SER A 81 7.42 11.69 12.81
CA SER A 81 6.85 12.37 11.65
C SER A 81 7.33 11.74 10.33
N SER A 82 8.63 11.44 10.22
CA SER A 82 9.20 10.79 9.03
C SER A 82 8.69 9.37 8.85
N LEU A 83 8.63 8.56 9.92
CA LEU A 83 8.07 7.21 9.86
C LEU A 83 6.57 7.21 9.48
N LYS A 84 5.79 8.17 10.01
CA LYS A 84 4.39 8.33 9.62
C LYS A 84 4.26 8.67 8.14
N THR A 85 5.11 9.56 7.62
CA THR A 85 5.12 9.90 6.20
C THR A 85 5.46 8.69 5.32
N ILE A 86 6.44 7.87 5.72
CA ILE A 86 6.79 6.63 5.00
C ILE A 86 5.61 5.66 4.97
N PHE A 87 4.91 5.50 6.10
CA PHE A 87 3.71 4.67 6.16
C PHE A 87 2.63 5.14 5.18
N ASP A 88 2.39 6.45 5.12
CA ASP A 88 1.40 7.03 4.20
C ASP A 88 1.80 6.83 2.72
N LEU A 89 3.10 6.92 2.40
CA LEU A 89 3.62 6.60 1.06
C LEU A 89 3.41 5.12 0.70
N LYS A 90 3.69 4.20 1.64
CA LYS A 90 3.42 2.76 1.45
C LYS A 90 1.94 2.52 1.18
N GLN A 91 1.05 3.14 1.95
CA GLN A 91 -0.39 3.04 1.74
C GLN A 91 -0.82 3.58 0.37
N SER A 92 -0.23 4.69 -0.08
CA SER A 92 -0.48 5.24 -1.41
C SER A 92 -0.05 4.28 -2.52
N LEU A 93 1.13 3.65 -2.39
CA LEU A 93 1.61 2.63 -3.32
C LEU A 93 0.67 1.42 -3.38
N GLU A 94 0.20 0.93 -2.23
CA GLU A 94 -0.75 -0.19 -2.16
C GLU A 94 -2.08 0.15 -2.86
N ASN A 95 -2.59 1.36 -2.64
CA ASN A 95 -3.79 1.84 -3.30
C ASN A 95 -3.60 1.87 -4.82
N LEU A 96 -2.49 2.42 -5.30
CA LEU A 96 -2.17 2.47 -6.72
C LEU A 96 -1.98 1.06 -7.32
N THR A 97 -1.31 0.17 -6.59
CA THR A 97 -1.13 -1.23 -6.97
C THR A 97 -2.49 -1.93 -7.15
N SER A 98 -3.44 -1.68 -6.24
CA SER A 98 -4.78 -2.24 -6.32
C SER A 98 -5.61 -1.72 -7.50
N GLN A 99 -5.29 -0.53 -8.02
CA GLN A 99 -5.90 0.06 -9.20
C GLN A 99 -5.28 -0.49 -10.50
N LEU A 100 -3.95 -0.61 -10.55
CA LEU A 100 -3.22 -1.06 -11.74
C LEU A 100 -3.25 -2.57 -11.93
N ILE A 101 -3.29 -3.34 -10.85
CA ILE A 101 -3.33 -4.80 -10.89
C ILE A 101 -4.75 -5.22 -10.54
N PRO A 102 -5.58 -5.59 -11.54
CA PRO A 102 -6.93 -6.05 -11.27
C PRO A 102 -6.86 -7.24 -10.33
N LYS A 103 -7.43 -7.09 -9.13
CA LYS A 103 -7.59 -8.22 -8.21
C LYS A 103 -8.32 -9.31 -8.96
N LYS A 104 -7.66 -10.45 -9.16
CA LYS A 104 -8.21 -11.60 -9.89
C LYS A 104 -9.53 -11.98 -9.23
N LYS A 105 -10.66 -11.50 -9.77
CA LYS A 105 -11.96 -11.89 -9.25
C LYS A 105 -12.13 -13.33 -9.69
N PHE A 106 -12.06 -14.22 -8.71
CA PHE A 106 -12.32 -15.64 -8.89
C PHE A 106 -13.73 -15.77 -9.47
N SER A 107 -13.82 -15.84 -10.79
CA SER A 107 -15.06 -16.07 -11.50
C SER A 107 -15.24 -17.58 -11.56
N PHE A 108 -16.15 -18.08 -10.72
CA PHE A 108 -16.73 -19.38 -10.99
C PHE A 108 -17.49 -19.26 -12.32
N LYS A 109 -16.86 -19.69 -13.43
CA LYS A 109 -17.57 -19.94 -14.67
C LYS A 109 -18.70 -20.91 -14.35
N LYS A 110 -19.94 -20.42 -14.24
CA LYS A 110 -21.11 -21.29 -14.20
C LYS A 110 -21.09 -22.06 -15.51
N LYS A 111 -20.96 -23.39 -15.43
CA LYS A 111 -21.15 -24.26 -16.60
C LYS A 111 -22.52 -23.92 -17.18
N ALA A 112 -22.56 -23.34 -18.36
CA ALA A 112 -23.81 -23.17 -19.09
C ALA A 112 -24.41 -24.57 -19.26
N ASN A 113 -25.58 -24.80 -18.69
CA ASN A 113 -26.38 -25.98 -19.01
C ASN A 113 -26.71 -25.86 -20.50
N LEU A 114 -25.97 -26.59 -21.32
CA LEU A 114 -26.27 -26.77 -22.73
C LEU A 114 -27.72 -27.29 -22.80
N PRO A 115 -28.66 -26.56 -23.41
CA PRO A 115 -30.00 -27.09 -23.59
C PRO A 115 -29.89 -28.31 -24.49
N LYS A 116 -30.27 -29.48 -23.96
CA LYS A 116 -30.45 -30.70 -24.76
C LYS A 116 -31.34 -30.34 -25.96
N PRO A 117 -30.91 -30.61 -27.21
CA PRO A 117 -31.83 -30.55 -28.34
C PRO A 117 -32.95 -31.55 -28.07
N ARG A 118 -34.19 -31.05 -28.13
CA ARG A 118 -35.41 -31.85 -28.05
C ARG A 118 -35.39 -32.83 -29.22
N SER A 119 -35.35 -34.12 -28.95
CA SER A 119 -35.74 -35.15 -29.91
C SER A 119 -37.04 -35.82 -29.44
N ARG A 120 -38.12 -35.52 -30.15
CA ARG A 120 -39.34 -36.33 -30.29
C ARG A 120 -39.92 -35.95 -31.67
N PRO A 121 -40.51 -36.86 -32.47
CA PRO A 121 -41.11 -38.15 -32.16
C PRO A 121 -40.44 -39.31 -32.92
N GLU A 122 -40.69 -40.56 -32.55
CA GLU A 122 -41.60 -41.38 -33.36
C GLU A 122 -42.28 -42.48 -32.55
N SER A 123 -43.50 -42.75 -32.96
CA SER A 123 -44.44 -43.69 -32.37
C SER A 123 -43.98 -45.13 -32.58
N HIS A 124 -44.12 -45.98 -31.55
CA HIS A 124 -43.91 -47.41 -31.69
C HIS A 124 -45.16 -48.19 -31.32
N ASN A 125 -45.43 -49.16 -32.21
CA ASN A 125 -46.36 -50.28 -32.21
C ASN A 125 -47.77 -50.04 -32.77
N PRO A 126 -48.36 -51.06 -33.44
CA PRO A 126 -48.02 -52.49 -33.33
C PRO A 126 -47.92 -53.27 -34.66
N THR A 127 -47.02 -54.26 -34.75
CA THR A 127 -47.26 -55.41 -35.63
C THR A 127 -46.86 -56.70 -34.93
N SER A 128 -47.89 -57.48 -34.60
CA SER A 128 -47.79 -58.85 -34.11
C SER A 128 -47.03 -59.73 -35.08
N PHE A 129 -46.09 -60.54 -34.61
CA PHE A 129 -45.86 -61.87 -35.18
C PHE A 129 -45.62 -62.91 -34.08
N GLN A 130 -46.61 -63.80 -34.04
CA GLN A 130 -46.71 -65.15 -33.49
C GLN A 130 -45.39 -65.97 -33.52
N TYR A 131 -44.97 -66.48 -32.35
CA TYR A 131 -44.36 -67.79 -31.94
C TYR A 131 -43.50 -68.65 -32.92
N PRO A 132 -42.60 -69.58 -32.44
CA PRO A 132 -42.74 -70.37 -31.22
C PRO A 132 -41.50 -70.66 -30.35
N LYS A 133 -41.81 -71.13 -29.14
CA LYS A 133 -40.91 -71.66 -28.10
C LYS A 133 -40.22 -72.97 -28.54
N ARG A 134 -39.00 -73.16 -28.04
CA ARG A 134 -38.42 -74.47 -27.75
C ARG A 134 -38.13 -74.54 -26.26
#